data_AF-A0A2M7X2E7-F1
#
_entry.id   AF-A0A2M7X2E7-F1
#
_cell.length_a   1.000
_cell.length_b   1.000
_cell.length_c   1.000
_cell.angle_alpha   90.00
_cell.angle_beta   90.00
_cell.angle_gamma   90.00
#
_symmetry.space_group_name_H-M   'P 1'
#
loop_
_entity.id
_entity.type
_entity.pdbx_description
1 polymer ?
#
loop_
_entity_poly.entity_id
_entity_poly.type
_entity_poly.pdbx_seq_one_letter_code
_entity_poly.pdbx_strand_id
1 'polypeptide(L)'
;MNNSIFHRTITNIKRSGWRAYAIVFMMTSTFLVLGVLLTVLYISQTLAGYFMQKPEVIGFFNDEVTEEQILETKRNLESMDIVAEVKYVSKEMAMQSFLQDSKDNQEIIEGVTVNV
;
A
#
# COMPACT_ATOMS: atom_id res chain seq x y z
N MET A 1 -3.98 -46.46 43.40
CA MET A 1 -4.35 -45.06 43.71
C MET A 1 -5.76 -44.84 43.21
N ASN A 2 -6.69 -44.43 44.08
CA ASN A 2 -8.15 -44.57 43.88
C ASN A 2 -8.68 -43.62 42.77
N ASN A 3 -9.36 -44.19 41.76
CA ASN A 3 -9.91 -43.47 40.60
C ASN A 3 -11.02 -42.46 40.96
N SER A 4 -11.52 -42.52 42.20
CA SER A 4 -12.59 -41.66 42.72
C SER A 4 -12.17 -40.19 42.91
N ILE A 5 -10.89 -39.91 43.15
CA ILE A 5 -10.41 -38.54 43.39
C ILE A 5 -10.39 -37.75 42.07
N PHE A 6 -9.90 -38.36 40.99
CA PHE A 6 -9.85 -37.72 39.67
C PHE A 6 -11.25 -37.38 39.14
N HIS A 7 -12.21 -38.28 39.33
CA HIS A 7 -13.60 -38.06 38.94
C HIS A 7 -14.27 -36.94 39.73
N ARG A 8 -13.97 -36.81 41.03
CA ARG A 8 -14.48 -35.73 41.90
C ARG A 8 -13.85 -34.37 41.55
N THR A 9 -12.56 -34.34 41.23
CA THR A 9 -11.88 -33.12 40.78
C THR A 9 -12.46 -32.63 39.44
N ILE A 10 -12.65 -33.52 38.47
CA ILE A 10 -13.26 -33.18 37.17
C ILE A 10 -14.71 -32.71 37.31
N THR A 11 -15.52 -33.37 38.13
CA THR A 11 -16.93 -32.96 38.34
C THR A 11 -17.05 -31.62 39.07
N ASN A 12 -16.18 -31.34 40.04
CA ASN A 12 -16.14 -30.04 40.71
C ASN A 12 -15.69 -28.91 39.76
N ILE A 13 -14.67 -29.14 38.92
CA ILE A 13 -14.24 -28.19 37.90
C ILE A 13 -15.33 -27.96 36.85
N LYS A 14 -16.05 -29.00 36.42
CA LYS A 14 -17.18 -28.84 35.48
C LYS A 14 -18.33 -28.02 36.08
N ARG A 15 -18.58 -28.14 37.38
CA ARG A 15 -19.70 -27.47 38.07
C ARG A 15 -19.40 -26.02 38.47
N SER A 16 -18.14 -25.67 38.78
CA SER A 16 -17.72 -24.29 39.10
C SER A 16 -17.04 -23.55 37.94
N GLY A 17 -16.57 -24.28 36.92
CA GLY A 17 -15.76 -23.77 35.81
C GLY A 17 -16.49 -22.85 34.84
N TRP A 18 -17.83 -22.87 34.80
CA TRP A 18 -18.61 -21.95 33.97
C TRP A 18 -18.24 -20.47 34.20
N ARG A 19 -17.89 -20.11 35.45
CA ARG A 19 -17.43 -18.75 35.79
C ARG A 19 -16.05 -18.44 35.23
N ALA A 20 -15.12 -19.40 35.28
CA ALA A 20 -13.78 -19.23 34.72
C ALA A 20 -13.83 -19.08 33.19
N TYR A 21 -14.69 -19.86 32.51
CA TYR A 21 -14.93 -19.70 31.08
C TYR A 21 -15.46 -18.32 30.71
N ALA A 22 -16.41 -17.77 31.49
CA ALA A 22 -16.94 -16.43 31.24
C ALA A 22 -15.87 -15.33 31.35
N ILE A 23 -14.97 -15.43 32.34
CA ILE A 23 -13.88 -14.48 32.54
C ILE A 23 -12.87 -14.56 31.39
N VAL A 24 -12.45 -15.78 31.02
CA VAL A 24 -11.54 -15.98 29.89
C VAL A 24 -12.15 -15.43 28.61
N PHE A 25 -13.42 -15.71 28.36
CA PHE A 25 -14.13 -15.20 27.20
C PHE A 25 -14.16 -13.66 27.17
N MET A 26 -14.49 -13.01 28.30
CA MET A 26 -14.45 -11.54 28.40
C MET A 26 -13.07 -10.96 28.12
N MET A 27 -12.01 -11.56 28.70
CA MET A 27 -10.65 -11.10 28.48
C MET A 27 -10.25 -11.26 27.01
N THR A 28 -10.55 -12.40 26.41
CA THR A 28 -10.31 -12.65 24.97
C THR A 28 -11.06 -11.64 24.10
N SER A 29 -12.33 -11.37 24.37
CA SER A 29 -13.10 -10.36 23.62
C SER A 29 -12.49 -8.96 23.76
N THR A 30 -11.99 -8.60 24.94
CA THR A 30 -11.34 -7.31 25.18
C THR A 30 -10.07 -7.17 24.32
N PHE A 31 -9.20 -8.18 24.34
CA PHE A 31 -8.00 -8.19 23.51
C PHE A 31 -8.31 -8.25 22.02
N LEU A 32 -9.37 -8.96 21.62
CA LEU A 32 -9.82 -9.03 20.23
C LEU A 32 -10.22 -7.64 19.73
N VAL A 33 -11.08 -6.93 20.47
CA VAL A 33 -11.52 -5.58 20.12
C VAL A 33 -10.31 -4.64 20.03
N LEU A 34 -9.41 -4.70 21.01
CA LEU A 34 -8.19 -3.90 20.98
C LEU A 34 -7.33 -4.21 19.74
N GLY A 35 -7.12 -5.49 19.43
CA GLY A 35 -6.33 -5.92 18.28
C GLY A 35 -6.93 -5.47 16.94
N VAL A 36 -8.26 -5.53 16.80
CA VAL A 36 -8.96 -5.01 15.61
C VAL A 36 -8.74 -3.51 15.46
N LEU A 37 -8.90 -2.74 16.55
CA LEU A 37 -8.68 -1.29 16.51
C LEU A 37 -7.25 -0.94 16.09
N LEU A 38 -6.24 -1.60 16.67
CA LEU A 38 -4.84 -1.39 16.30
C LEU A 38 -4.56 -1.75 14.84
N THR A 39 -5.17 -2.83 14.35
CA THR A 39 -5.04 -3.26 12.95
C THR A 39 -5.63 -2.24 11.99
N VAL A 40 -6.80 -1.69 12.29
CA VAL A 40 -7.44 -0.65 11.46
C VAL A 40 -6.59 0.61 11.43
N LEU A 41 -6.03 1.03 12.57
CA LEU A 41 -5.12 2.18 12.61
C LEU A 41 -3.87 1.97 11.74
N TYR A 42 -3.26 0.79 11.82
CA TYR A 42 -2.11 0.44 11.00
C TYR A 42 -2.45 0.45 9.50
N ILE A 43 -3.55 -0.21 9.12
CA ILE A 43 -4.03 -0.23 7.73
C ILE A 43 -4.31 1.18 7.22
N SER A 44 -4.92 2.04 8.04
CA SER A 44 -5.20 3.43 7.65
C SER A 44 -3.92 4.22 7.38
N GLN A 45 -2.87 4.04 8.19
CA GLN A 45 -1.59 4.70 7.97
C GLN A 45 -0.88 4.16 6.71
N THR A 46 -0.90 2.84 6.51
CA THR A 46 -0.31 2.23 5.32
C THR A 46 -1.06 2.61 4.04
N LEU A 47 -2.39 2.60 4.03
CA LEU A 47 -3.20 3.02 2.89
C LEU A 47 -2.96 4.50 2.57
N ALA A 48 -2.99 5.38 3.58
CA ALA A 48 -2.71 6.79 3.38
C ALA A 48 -1.30 7.00 2.78
N GLY A 49 -0.29 6.30 3.30
CA GLY A 49 1.07 6.35 2.74
C GLY A 49 1.17 5.77 1.33
N TYR A 50 0.46 4.68 1.02
CA TYR A 50 0.46 4.02 -0.28
C TYR A 50 -0.21 4.87 -1.37
N PHE A 51 -1.34 5.51 -1.06
CA PHE A 51 -2.04 6.40 -1.99
C PHE A 51 -1.35 7.76 -2.15
N MET A 52 -0.68 8.26 -1.11
CA MET A 52 0.13 9.48 -1.23
C MET A 52 1.47 9.26 -1.92
N GLN A 53 1.91 8.01 -2.16
CA GLN A 53 3.28 7.75 -2.59
C GLN A 53 3.59 8.09 -4.05
N LYS A 54 2.59 8.39 -4.90
CA LYS A 54 2.85 8.59 -6.33
C LYS A 54 1.98 9.63 -7.02
N PRO A 55 1.87 10.88 -6.55
CA PRO A 55 1.50 11.97 -7.44
C PRO A 55 2.66 12.18 -8.44
N GLU A 56 2.71 11.37 -9.50
CA GLU A 56 3.59 11.60 -10.64
C GLU A 56 2.89 12.60 -11.56
N VAL A 57 3.44 13.81 -11.66
CA VAL A 57 2.91 14.86 -12.55
C VAL A 57 3.77 14.86 -13.81
N ILE A 58 3.17 14.47 -14.94
CA ILE A 58 3.82 14.43 -16.25
C ILE A 58 3.44 15.68 -17.02
N GLY A 59 4.43 16.52 -17.34
CA GLY A 59 4.30 17.67 -18.22
C GLY A 59 4.91 17.38 -19.59
N PHE A 60 4.20 17.69 -20.66
CA PHE A 60 4.71 17.57 -22.03
C PHE A 60 5.21 18.93 -22.53
N PHE A 61 6.38 18.95 -23.15
CA PHE A 61 6.91 20.13 -23.84
C PHE A 61 6.48 20.09 -25.31
N ASN A 62 6.23 21.27 -25.90
CA ASN A 62 6.03 21.38 -27.35
C ASN A 62 7.35 21.14 -28.09
N ASP A 63 7.26 20.63 -29.33
CA ASP A 63 8.44 20.30 -30.16
C ASP A 63 9.33 21.52 -30.52
N GLU A 64 8.82 22.75 -30.34
CA GLU A 64 9.55 24.01 -30.61
C GLU A 64 10.43 24.49 -29.44
N VAL A 65 10.42 23.80 -28.31
CA VAL A 65 11.15 24.20 -27.10
C VAL A 65 12.60 23.72 -27.17
N THR A 66 13.54 24.62 -26.89
CA THR A 66 14.96 24.28 -26.85
C THR A 66 15.34 23.54 -25.56
N GLU A 67 16.32 22.64 -25.64
CA GLU A 67 16.80 21.85 -24.49
C GLU A 67 17.25 22.73 -23.32
N GLU A 68 17.77 23.93 -23.61
CA GLU A 68 18.20 24.90 -22.60
C GLU A 68 17.03 25.42 -21.74
N GLN A 69 15.86 25.67 -22.35
CA GLN A 69 14.65 26.09 -21.65
C GLN A 69 14.04 24.95 -20.81
N ILE A 70 14.18 23.71 -21.27
CA ILE A 70 13.75 22.52 -20.53
C ILE A 70 14.60 22.35 -19.28
N LEU A 71 15.92 22.50 -19.40
CA LEU A 71 16.85 22.41 -18.27
C LEU A 71 16.65 23.56 -17.27
N GLU A 72 16.29 24.76 -17.73
CA GLU A 72 15.92 25.86 -16.85
C GLU A 72 14.64 25.57 -16.05
N THR A 73 13.61 25.06 -16.73
CA THR A 73 12.35 24.65 -16.08
C THR A 73 12.59 23.53 -15.06
N LYS A 74 13.45 22.57 -15.39
CA LYS A 74 13.88 21.50 -14.48
C LYS A 74 14.49 22.08 -13.20
N ARG A 75 15.46 23.00 -13.32
CA ARG A 75 16.11 23.63 -12.15
C ARG A 75 15.11 24.40 -11.29
N ASN A 76 14.17 25.12 -11.93
CA ASN A 76 13.12 25.85 -11.21
C ASN A 76 12.22 24.91 -10.40
N LEU A 77 11.85 23.76 -10.97
CA LEU A 77 11.05 22.75 -10.28
C LEU A 77 11.83 22.03 -9.17
N GLU A 78 13.12 21.71 -9.39
CA GLU A 78 14.00 21.12 -8.37
C GLU A 78 14.24 22.04 -7.17
N SER A 79 14.15 23.36 -7.37
CA SER A 79 14.30 24.36 -6.30
C SER A 79 13.06 24.52 -5.41
N MET A 80 11.93 23.89 -5.76
CA MET A 80 10.72 23.94 -4.96
C MET A 80 10.76 22.87 -3.85
N ASP A 81 10.58 23.28 -2.60
CA ASP A 81 10.61 22.39 -1.42
C ASP A 81 9.50 21.30 -1.43
N ILE A 82 8.48 21.48 -2.28
CA ILE A 82 7.38 20.53 -2.46
C ILE A 82 7.70 19.41 -3.48
N VAL A 83 8.83 19.50 -4.19
CA VAL A 83 9.20 18.57 -5.27
C VAL A 83 10.31 17.65 -4.79
N ALA A 84 10.02 16.35 -4.71
CA ALA A 84 10.99 15.35 -4.25
C ALA A 84 12.01 14.94 -5.33
N GLU A 85 11.58 14.86 -6.59
CA GLU A 85 12.43 14.45 -7.72
C GLU A 85 11.90 15.03 -9.04
N VAL A 86 12.79 15.50 -9.90
CA VAL A 86 12.46 15.92 -11.27
C VAL A 86 13.28 15.13 -12.27
N LYS A 87 12.61 14.30 -13.07
CA LYS A 87 13.25 13.47 -14.09
C LYS A 87 12.95 14.01 -15.48
N TYR A 88 14.01 14.33 -16.23
CA TYR A 88 13.91 14.61 -17.66
C TYR A 88 13.87 13.30 -18.44
N VAL A 89 12.87 13.15 -19.31
CA VAL A 89 12.72 11.99 -20.19
C VAL A 89 12.68 12.50 -21.62
N SER A 90 13.64 12.07 -22.45
CA SER A 90 13.65 12.40 -23.88
C SER A 90 12.56 11.63 -24.62
N LYS A 91 12.21 12.08 -25.83
CA LYS A 91 11.20 11.45 -26.68
C LYS A 91 11.48 9.97 -26.94
N GLU A 92 12.74 9.61 -27.13
CA GLU A 92 13.19 8.23 -27.38
C GLU A 92 13.04 7.36 -26.13
N MET A 93 13.38 7.89 -24.95
CA MET A 93 13.21 7.16 -23.69
C MET A 93 11.73 6.97 -23.35
N ALA A 94 10.89 7.99 -23.59
CA ALA A 94 9.45 7.89 -23.40
C ALA A 94 8.83 6.81 -24.30
N MET A 95 9.28 6.71 -25.56
CA MET A 95 8.86 5.67 -26.49
C MET A 95 9.28 4.27 -26.03
N GLN A 96 10.51 4.10 -25.55
CA GLN A 96 10.97 2.80 -25.05
C GLN A 96 10.21 2.35 -23.79
N SER A 97 9.97 3.26 -22.84
CA SER A 97 9.15 2.95 -21.66
C SER A 97 7.71 2.62 -22.04
N PHE A 98 7.10 3.37 -22.95
CA PHE A 98 5.75 3.10 -23.45
C PHE A 98 5.64 1.70 -24.10
N LEU A 99 6.61 1.34 -24.95
CA LEU A 99 6.66 0.02 -25.58
C LEU A 99 6.90 -1.10 -24.58
N GLN A 100 7.67 -0.85 -23.51
CA GLN A 100 7.94 -1.83 -22.46
C GLN A 100 6.71 -2.07 -21.57
N ASP A 101 6.01 -1.00 -21.20
CA ASP A 101 4.82 -1.06 -20.35
C ASP A 101 3.61 -1.61 -21.11
N SER A 102 3.57 -1.40 -22.43
CA SER A 102 2.48 -1.87 -23.30
C SER A 102 2.70 -3.28 -23.88
N LYS A 103 3.77 -3.99 -23.50
CA LYS A 103 4.09 -5.35 -24.02
C LYS A 103 2.96 -6.36 -23.87
N ASP A 104 2.09 -6.18 -22.88
CA ASP A 104 0.97 -7.08 -22.60
C ASP A 104 -0.29 -6.75 -23.43
N ASN A 105 -0.35 -5.59 -24.10
CA ASN A 105 -1.49 -5.13 -24.89
C ASN A 105 -1.06 -4.72 -26.31
N GLN A 106 -1.00 -5.69 -27.22
CA GLN A 106 -0.59 -5.47 -28.63
C GLN A 106 -1.43 -4.42 -29.38
N GLU A 107 -2.72 -4.26 -29.05
CA GLU A 107 -3.59 -3.24 -29.67
C GLU A 107 -3.11 -1.79 -29.42
N ILE A 108 -2.51 -1.52 -28.26
CA ILE A 108 -2.04 -0.18 -27.88
C ILE A 108 -0.76 0.19 -28.65
N ILE A 109 0.08 -0.81 -28.92
CA ILE A 109 1.34 -0.63 -29.66
C ILE A 109 1.04 -0.34 -31.14
N GLU A 110 0.09 -1.06 -31.73
CA GLU A 110 -0.27 -0.89 -33.14
C GLU A 110 -0.89 0.50 -33.41
N GLY A 111 -1.72 1.01 -32.51
CA GLY A 111 -2.35 2.34 -32.65
C GLY A 111 -1.37 3.52 -32.66
N VAL A 112 -0.21 3.40 -32.00
CA VAL A 112 0.82 4.46 -31.98
C VAL A 112 1.74 4.39 -33.19
N THR A 113 2.02 3.19 -33.73
CA THR A 113 2.84 3.04 -34.95
C THR A 113 2.18 3.55 -36.22
N VAL A 114 0.85 3.73 -36.24
CA VAL A 114 0.11 4.20 -37.43
C VAL A 114 0.13 5.73 -37.60
N ASN A 115 0.52 6.48 -36.56
CA ASN A 115 0.54 7.95 -36.57
C ASN A 115 1.95 8.56 -36.44
N VAL A 116 3.00 7.80 -36.81
CA VAL A 116 4.34 8.33 -37.03
C VAL A 116 4.57 8.55 -38.51
#